data_AF-A0A8S3EVA3-F1
#
_entry.id   AF-A0A8S3EVA3-F1
#
_cell.length_a   1.000
_cell.length_b   1.000
_cell.length_c   1.000
_cell.angle_alpha   90.00
_cell.angle_beta   90.00
_cell.angle_gamma   90.00
#
_symmetry.space_group_name_H-M   'P 1'
#
loop_
_entity.id
_entity.type
_entity.pdbx_description
1 polymer ?
#
loop_
_entity_poly.entity_id
_entity_poly.type
_entity_poly.pdbx_seq_one_letter_code
_entity_poly.pdbx_strand_id
1 'polypeptide(L)'
;MHSSIEPRNGGCEPRVLCEEVPVDRTIGNNVISYPQCLEIHRCGGCCQEAQFSCIPIQEDPVTFSPLLLISLDDTNQYEVNRPLTLMNHTKCECKCSKKDDECQREGKILDSILCQCIQPRCSPECLISSTCSVVPGSSTPRCTCRRRIPGQSSNFCSNPSQRPNHMCTRCEAFYG
;
A
#
# COMPACT_ATOMS: atom_id res chain seq x y z
N MET A 1 18.60 36.01 22.35
CA MET A 1 19.11 35.62 21.03
C MET A 1 18.09 34.69 20.41
N HIS A 2 17.37 35.12 19.37
CA HIS A 2 16.52 34.20 18.60
C HIS A 2 17.38 33.60 17.50
N SER A 3 17.67 32.31 17.61
CA SER A 3 18.24 31.52 16.52
C SER A 3 17.11 31.22 15.52
N SER A 4 17.23 31.75 14.31
CA SER A 4 16.38 31.35 13.19
C SER A 4 17.05 30.18 12.45
N ILE A 5 16.32 29.08 12.31
CA ILE A 5 16.75 27.90 11.54
C ILE A 5 16.09 27.98 10.18
N GLU A 6 16.87 27.88 9.11
CA GLU A 6 16.34 27.84 7.74
C GLU A 6 15.62 26.50 7.49
N PRO A 7 14.38 26.52 6.97
CA PRO A 7 13.61 25.29 6.77
C PRO A 7 14.25 24.44 5.68
N ARG A 8 14.42 23.15 5.96
CA ARG A 8 14.78 22.15 4.96
C ARG A 8 13.52 21.49 4.41
N ASN A 9 13.55 21.12 3.13
CA ASN A 9 12.47 20.35 2.53
C ASN A 9 12.37 18.98 3.24
N GLY A 10 11.21 18.70 3.83
CA GLY A 10 10.91 17.46 4.57
C GLY A 10 10.26 16.38 3.70
N GLY A 11 10.57 16.31 2.40
CA GLY A 11 9.97 15.36 1.46
C GLY A 11 10.19 13.89 1.84
N CYS A 12 9.38 13.03 1.21
CA CYS A 12 9.42 11.57 1.37
C CYS A 12 10.71 10.97 0.79
N GLU A 13 11.61 10.52 1.67
CA GLU A 13 12.88 9.88 1.30
C GLU A 13 13.33 8.88 2.37
N PRO A 14 14.29 7.97 2.05
CA PRO A 14 14.95 7.17 3.07
C PRO A 14 15.73 8.06 4.05
N ARG A 15 15.49 7.88 5.35
CA ARG A 15 16.16 8.61 6.44
C ARG A 15 16.68 7.62 7.47
N VAL A 16 17.83 7.92 8.05
CA VAL A 16 18.36 7.15 9.17
C VAL A 16 17.44 7.33 10.38
N LEU A 17 16.89 6.22 10.87
CA LEU A 17 16.11 6.16 12.11
C LEU A 17 16.75 5.16 13.07
N CYS A 18 16.58 5.41 14.37
CA CYS A 18 16.88 4.43 15.40
C CYS A 18 15.72 3.45 15.52
N GLU A 19 15.96 2.18 15.24
CA GLU A 19 14.99 1.11 15.47
C GLU A 19 15.43 0.21 16.61
N GLU A 20 14.46 -0.15 17.46
CA GLU A 20 14.67 -1.12 18.52
C GLU A 20 15.01 -2.50 17.93
N VAL A 21 16.01 -3.15 18.52
CA VAL A 21 16.38 -4.51 18.13
C VAL A 21 15.23 -5.45 18.49
N PRO A 22 14.67 -6.20 17.52
CA PRO A 22 13.64 -7.18 17.81
C PRO A 22 14.24 -8.34 18.60
N VAL A 23 13.80 -8.50 19.84
CA VAL A 23 14.23 -9.60 20.71
C VAL A 23 13.24 -10.76 20.61
N ASP A 24 13.77 -11.94 20.31
CA ASP A 24 12.98 -13.16 20.21
C ASP A 24 12.60 -13.68 21.60
N ARG A 25 11.30 -13.68 21.91
CA ARG A 25 10.75 -14.13 23.21
C ARG A 25 10.92 -15.62 23.46
N THR A 26 11.36 -16.40 22.47
CA THR A 26 11.73 -17.81 22.67
C THR A 26 13.04 -17.98 23.44
N ILE A 27 13.86 -16.94 23.53
CA ILE A 27 15.15 -16.94 24.25
C ILE A 27 14.94 -16.77 25.77
N GLY A 28 13.83 -16.16 26.18
CA GLY A 28 13.49 -15.91 27.58
C GLY A 28 12.39 -14.85 27.69
N ASN A 29 11.80 -14.73 28.88
CA ASN A 29 10.77 -13.72 29.15
C ASN A 29 11.38 -12.34 29.40
N ASN A 30 12.65 -12.30 29.85
CA ASN A 30 13.39 -11.07 30.12
C ASN A 30 14.74 -11.09 29.40
N VAL A 31 14.77 -10.64 28.15
CA VAL A 31 15.97 -10.64 27.31
C VAL A 31 16.32 -9.22 26.88
N ILE A 32 17.60 -8.87 27.00
CA ILE A 32 18.17 -7.56 26.67
C ILE A 32 19.15 -7.74 25.50
N SER A 33 19.10 -6.85 24.50
CA SER A 33 20.06 -6.80 23.39
C SER A 33 21.11 -5.71 23.57
N TYR A 34 22.32 -5.91 23.07
CA TYR A 34 23.32 -4.85 22.95
C TYR A 34 23.87 -4.77 21.51
N PRO A 35 23.77 -3.60 20.84
CA PRO A 35 23.01 -2.42 21.25
C PRO A 35 21.48 -2.68 21.32
N GLN A 36 20.76 -1.82 22.04
CA GLN A 36 19.29 -1.87 22.15
C GLN A 36 18.59 -1.37 20.88
N CYS A 37 19.23 -0.44 20.17
CA CYS A 37 18.72 0.14 18.95
C CYS A 37 19.81 0.13 17.87
N LEU A 38 19.38 0.08 16.62
CA LEU A 38 20.23 0.13 15.44
C LEU A 38 19.81 1.29 14.54
N GLU A 39 20.78 1.92 13.90
CA GLU A 39 20.52 2.89 12.84
C GLU A 39 20.24 2.16 11.53
N ILE A 40 19.09 2.44 10.92
CA ILE A 40 18.68 1.86 9.63
C ILE A 40 17.90 2.88 8.81
N HIS A 41 17.97 2.80 7.48
CA HIS A 41 17.17 3.66 6.63
C HIS A 41 15.72 3.18 6.57
N ARG A 42 14.81 4.09 6.91
CA ARG A 42 13.37 3.94 6.78
C ARG A 42 12.79 5.10 6.01
N CYS A 43 11.63 4.88 5.39
CA CYS A 43 10.94 5.95 4.68
C CYS A 43 10.37 6.93 5.70
N GLY A 44 10.68 8.22 5.52
CA GLY A 44 10.22 9.27 6.40
C GLY A 44 10.11 10.61 5.67
N GLY A 45 9.46 11.56 6.33
CA GLY A 45 9.08 12.84 5.73
C GLY A 45 7.59 12.90 5.40
N CYS A 46 7.19 13.93 4.65
CA CYS A 46 5.80 14.18 4.30
C CYS A 46 5.56 14.09 2.79
N CYS A 47 4.31 13.79 2.45
CA CYS A 47 3.76 13.92 1.12
C CYS A 47 3.04 15.26 0.99
N GLN A 48 2.87 15.74 -0.24
CA GLN A 48 2.21 17.02 -0.52
C GLN A 48 0.76 17.06 -0.02
N GLU A 49 0.06 15.93 -0.13
CA GLU A 49 -1.32 15.76 0.29
C GLU A 49 -1.42 14.73 1.42
N ALA A 50 -2.26 15.02 2.43
CA ALA A 50 -2.41 14.19 3.62
C ALA A 50 -3.00 12.79 3.34
N GLN A 51 -3.62 12.60 2.18
CA GLN A 51 -4.17 11.31 1.74
C GLN A 51 -3.10 10.33 1.22
N PHE A 52 -1.86 10.80 1.03
CA PHE A 52 -0.73 9.96 0.62
C PHE A 52 0.20 9.67 1.80
N SER A 53 0.65 8.42 1.87
CA SER A 53 1.63 7.96 2.84
C SER A 53 2.99 7.76 2.17
N CYS A 54 4.06 8.13 2.86
CA CYS A 54 5.43 7.86 2.44
C CYS A 54 5.77 6.40 2.74
N ILE A 55 5.91 5.57 1.71
CA ILE A 55 6.14 4.12 1.86
C ILE A 55 7.36 3.65 1.05
N PRO A 56 7.99 2.53 1.43
CA PRO A 56 9.05 1.93 0.63
C PRO A 56 8.51 1.37 -0.69
N ILE A 57 9.28 1.56 -1.75
CA ILE A 57 9.08 0.89 -3.05
C ILE A 57 10.26 0.00 -3.44
N GLN A 58 11.37 0.16 -2.73
CA GLN A 58 12.55 -0.68 -2.84
C GLN A 58 13.18 -0.81 -1.45
N GLU A 59 13.54 -2.04 -1.11
CA GLU A 59 14.21 -2.39 0.13
C GLU A 59 15.22 -3.49 -0.14
N ASP A 60 16.32 -3.46 0.62
CA ASP A 60 17.39 -4.44 0.54
C ASP A 60 17.67 -4.99 1.95
N PRO A 61 17.89 -6.30 2.11
CA PRO A 61 18.22 -6.86 3.41
C PRO A 61 19.62 -6.43 3.84
N VAL A 62 19.76 -5.96 5.08
CA VAL A 62 21.04 -5.63 5.71
C VAL A 62 21.23 -6.52 6.93
N THR A 63 22.33 -7.26 6.96
CA THR A 63 22.71 -8.11 8.09
C THR A 63 23.68 -7.35 8.98
N PHE A 64 23.26 -7.11 10.22
CA PHE A 64 24.08 -6.54 11.28
C PHE A 64 24.97 -7.62 11.88
N SER A 65 26.12 -7.18 12.41
CA SER A 65 27.01 -8.06 13.16
C SER A 65 26.27 -8.72 14.32
N PRO A 66 26.72 -9.91 14.78
CA PRO A 66 26.06 -10.61 15.88
C PRO A 66 25.80 -9.70 17.07
N LEU A 67 24.53 -9.60 17.46
CA LEU A 67 24.10 -8.83 18.61
C LEU A 67 24.26 -9.68 19.86
N LEU A 68 24.68 -9.06 20.95
CA LEU A 68 24.74 -9.71 22.25
C LEU A 68 23.33 -9.74 22.83
N LEU A 69 22.79 -10.93 23.09
CA LEU A 69 21.52 -11.13 23.78
C LEU A 69 21.80 -11.71 25.17
N ILE A 70 21.24 -11.07 26.20
CA ILE A 70 21.41 -11.43 27.61
C ILE A 70 20.04 -11.83 28.15
N SER A 71 19.86 -13.10 28.52
CA SER A 71 18.67 -13.56 29.25
C SER A 71 18.85 -13.33 30.75
N LEU A 72 17.84 -12.72 31.38
CA LEU A 72 17.80 -12.39 32.81
C LEU A 72 16.90 -13.34 33.62
N ASP A 73 16.44 -14.43 33.00
CA ASP A 73 15.62 -15.42 33.72
C ASP A 73 16.48 -16.17 34.75
N ASP A 74 15.91 -16.39 35.94
CA ASP A 74 16.64 -16.79 37.15
C ASP A 74 17.58 -18.00 36.92
N THR A 75 18.84 -17.79 37.35
CA THR A 75 19.96 -18.72 37.51
C THR A 75 20.95 -18.96 36.36
N ASN A 76 20.66 -18.60 35.10
CA ASN A 76 21.66 -18.71 34.03
C ASN A 76 21.58 -17.56 33.01
N GLN A 77 22.52 -16.61 33.09
CA GLN A 77 22.72 -15.62 32.03
C GLN A 77 23.33 -16.33 30.82
N TYR A 78 22.54 -16.47 29.75
CA TYR A 78 23.04 -16.98 28.48
C TYR A 78 23.39 -15.81 27.57
N GLU A 79 24.65 -15.76 27.12
CA GLU A 79 25.10 -14.84 26.08
C GLU A 79 24.95 -15.52 24.71
N VAL A 80 24.04 -15.01 23.89
CA VAL A 80 23.85 -15.50 22.52
C VAL A 80 24.27 -14.41 21.55
N ASN A 81 25.26 -14.72 20.71
CA ASN A 81 25.69 -13.85 19.61
C ASN A 81 24.96 -14.28 18.34
N ARG A 82 23.92 -13.52 17.94
CA ARG A 82 23.11 -13.85 16.76
C ARG A 82 23.12 -12.69 15.75
N PRO A 83 23.41 -12.94 14.45
CA PRO A 83 23.24 -11.91 13.44
C PRO A 83 21.77 -11.54 13.29
N LEU A 84 21.49 -10.25 13.12
CA LEU A 84 20.16 -9.73 12.85
C LEU A 84 20.10 -9.21 11.41
N THR A 85 19.08 -9.62 10.66
CA THR A 85 18.81 -9.08 9.33
C THR A 85 17.53 -8.25 9.36
N LEU A 86 17.61 -7.00 8.93
CA LEU A 86 16.47 -6.09 8.79
C LEU A 86 16.36 -5.59 7.34
N MET A 87 15.16 -5.19 6.94
CA MET A 87 14.95 -4.55 5.63
C MET A 87 15.32 -3.08 5.69
N ASN A 88 16.31 -2.68 4.90
CA ASN A 88 16.74 -1.30 4.76
C ASN A 88 16.05 -0.68 3.55
N HIS A 89 15.32 0.41 3.75
CA HIS A 89 14.61 1.08 2.66
C HIS A 89 15.61 1.85 1.80
N THR A 90 15.66 1.57 0.50
CA THR A 90 16.58 2.24 -0.44
C THR A 90 15.88 3.21 -1.38
N LYS A 91 14.56 3.10 -1.53
CA LYS A 91 13.73 4.07 -2.27
C LYS A 91 12.33 4.20 -1.67
N CYS A 92 11.83 5.43 -1.59
CA CYS A 92 10.51 5.77 -1.04
C CYS A 92 9.70 6.56 -2.06
N GLU A 93 8.37 6.39 -2.04
CA GLU A 93 7.43 7.19 -2.81
C GLU A 93 6.15 7.45 -2.01
N CYS A 94 5.48 8.56 -2.34
CA CYS A 94 4.15 8.87 -1.85
C CYS A 94 3.11 8.03 -2.58
N LYS A 95 2.43 7.14 -1.85
CA LYS A 95 1.33 6.34 -2.40
C LYS A 95 0.04 6.59 -1.64
N CYS A 96 -1.07 6.40 -2.33
CA CYS A 96 -2.39 6.55 -1.73
C CYS A 96 -2.54 5.67 -0.48
N SER A 97 -3.00 6.26 0.62
CA SER A 97 -3.19 5.55 1.89
C SER A 97 -4.45 4.68 1.91
N LYS A 98 -5.44 5.01 1.05
CA LYS A 98 -6.67 4.23 0.92
C LYS A 98 -6.40 2.90 0.24
N LYS A 99 -7.13 1.87 0.67
CA LYS A 99 -7.13 0.55 0.03
C LYS A 99 -8.32 0.42 -0.91
N ASP A 100 -8.18 -0.36 -1.97
CA ASP A 100 -9.28 -0.62 -2.91
C ASP A 100 -10.56 -1.07 -2.19
N ASP A 101 -10.43 -1.99 -1.24
CA ASP A 101 -11.55 -2.54 -0.47
C ASP A 101 -12.36 -1.47 0.29
N GLU A 102 -11.73 -0.36 0.66
CA GLU A 102 -12.42 0.77 1.30
C GLU A 102 -13.42 1.41 0.33
N CYS A 103 -13.00 1.67 -0.91
CA CYS A 103 -13.88 2.21 -1.93
C CYS A 103 -14.91 1.17 -2.41
N GLN A 104 -14.54 -0.12 -2.47
CA GLN A 104 -15.44 -1.19 -2.90
C GLN A 104 -16.67 -1.34 -1.98
N ARG A 105 -16.52 -1.12 -0.67
CA ARG A 105 -17.66 -1.13 0.28
C ARG A 105 -18.70 -0.06 -0.03
N GLU A 106 -18.29 1.03 -0.68
CA GLU A 106 -19.17 2.10 -1.14
C GLU A 106 -19.64 1.91 -2.59
N GLY A 107 -19.28 0.79 -3.24
CA GLY A 107 -19.54 0.56 -4.66
C GLY A 107 -18.74 1.48 -5.60
N LYS A 108 -17.62 2.01 -5.12
CA LYS A 108 -16.71 2.93 -5.84
C LYS A 108 -15.39 2.25 -6.21
N ILE A 109 -14.60 2.91 -7.06
CA ILE A 109 -13.23 2.49 -7.40
C ILE A 109 -12.25 3.49 -6.78
N LEU A 110 -11.09 3.00 -6.34
CA LEU A 110 -10.00 3.87 -5.93
C LEU A 110 -9.28 4.43 -7.16
N ASP A 111 -9.29 5.74 -7.30
CA ASP A 111 -8.29 6.45 -8.10
C ASP A 111 -7.02 6.57 -7.26
N SER A 112 -6.00 5.80 -7.58
CA SER A 112 -4.73 5.81 -6.84
C SER A 112 -3.85 7.03 -7.12
N ILE A 113 -4.11 7.75 -8.22
CA ILE A 113 -3.38 8.97 -8.61
C ILE A 113 -3.91 10.16 -7.84
N LEU A 114 -5.24 10.27 -7.70
CA LEU A 114 -5.89 11.33 -6.91
C LEU A 114 -6.15 10.91 -5.44
N CYS A 115 -5.91 9.65 -5.11
CA CYS A 115 -6.23 9.00 -3.84
C CYS A 115 -7.69 9.20 -3.39
N GLN A 116 -8.63 9.06 -4.33
CA GLN A 116 -10.05 9.31 -4.09
C GLN A 116 -10.92 8.15 -4.53
N CYS A 117 -12.02 7.91 -3.81
CA CYS A 117 -13.03 6.95 -4.25
C CYS A 117 -13.93 7.62 -5.30
N ILE A 118 -13.79 7.20 -6.55
CA ILE A 118 -14.54 7.73 -7.69
C ILE A 118 -15.73 6.83 -8.00
N GLN A 119 -16.84 7.46 -8.42
CA GLN A 119 -18.02 6.73 -8.87
C GLN A 119 -17.72 6.11 -10.24
N PRO A 120 -17.78 4.78 -10.39
CA PRO A 120 -17.56 4.18 -11.69
C PRO A 120 -18.77 4.49 -12.59
N ARG A 121 -18.48 4.89 -13.84
CA ARG A 121 -19.49 5.16 -14.85
C ARG A 121 -19.35 4.14 -15.98
N CYS A 122 -20.47 3.77 -16.58
CA CYS A 122 -20.44 3.03 -17.83
C CYS A 122 -20.11 3.99 -18.98
N SER A 123 -19.50 3.48 -20.04
CA SER A 123 -19.24 4.25 -21.27
C SER A 123 -20.52 4.98 -21.72
N PRO A 124 -20.40 6.21 -22.25
CA PRO A 124 -21.53 6.96 -22.79
C PRO A 124 -22.28 6.24 -23.93
N GLU A 125 -21.70 5.17 -24.49
CA GLU A 125 -22.33 4.32 -25.51
C GLU A 125 -23.45 3.40 -24.96
N CYS A 126 -23.67 3.33 -23.64
CA CYS A 126 -24.80 2.60 -23.07
C CYS A 126 -26.09 3.44 -23.06
N LEU A 127 -27.03 3.09 -23.95
CA LEU A 127 -28.20 3.92 -24.31
C LEU A 127 -29.24 4.13 -23.19
N ILE A 128 -29.57 3.13 -22.35
CA ILE A 128 -30.67 3.26 -21.36
C ILE A 128 -30.42 2.33 -20.16
N SER A 129 -30.33 2.90 -18.95
CA SER A 129 -30.09 2.23 -17.65
C SER A 129 -28.75 1.48 -17.59
N SER A 130 -27.76 2.17 -17.02
CA SER A 130 -26.45 1.63 -16.68
C SER A 130 -26.34 1.51 -15.16
N THR A 131 -26.37 0.28 -14.63
CA THR A 131 -25.89 0.03 -13.27
C THR A 131 -24.45 -0.47 -13.40
N CYS A 132 -23.47 0.38 -13.04
CA CYS A 132 -22.10 -0.09 -12.80
C CYS A 132 -22.02 -0.44 -11.31
N SER A 133 -21.62 -1.67 -11.03
CA SER A 133 -21.49 -2.19 -9.68
C SER A 133 -20.14 -2.86 -9.54
N VAL A 134 -19.46 -2.60 -8.43
CA VAL A 134 -18.24 -3.32 -8.06
C VAL A 134 -18.68 -4.59 -7.35
N VAL A 135 -18.26 -5.74 -7.87
CA VAL A 135 -18.58 -7.04 -7.25
C VAL A 135 -17.65 -7.21 -6.05
N PRO A 136 -18.15 -7.58 -4.85
CA PRO A 136 -17.31 -7.85 -3.69
C PRO A 136 -16.21 -8.86 -4.03
N GLY A 137 -14.94 -8.53 -3.75
CA GLY A 137 -13.79 -9.39 -4.07
C GLY A 137 -13.26 -9.25 -5.50
N SER A 138 -13.76 -8.29 -6.29
CA SER A 138 -13.23 -7.93 -7.61
C SER A 138 -12.92 -6.43 -7.65
N SER A 139 -11.66 -6.08 -7.90
CA SER A 139 -11.25 -4.70 -8.20
C SER A 139 -11.74 -4.22 -9.57
N THR A 140 -12.26 -5.14 -10.39
CA THR A 140 -12.82 -4.79 -11.70
C THR A 140 -14.31 -4.44 -11.58
N PRO A 141 -14.70 -3.20 -11.92
CA PRO A 141 -16.10 -2.80 -11.96
C PRO A 141 -16.85 -3.48 -13.12
N ARG A 142 -18.13 -3.82 -12.93
CA ARG A 142 -18.95 -4.47 -13.98
C ARG A 142 -20.14 -3.59 -14.37
N CYS A 143 -20.30 -3.37 -15.67
CA CYS A 143 -21.45 -2.67 -16.25
C CYS A 143 -22.53 -3.65 -16.65
N THR A 144 -23.77 -3.38 -16.24
CA THR A 144 -24.94 -4.02 -16.82
C THR A 144 -25.64 -3.01 -17.73
N CYS A 145 -25.67 -3.27 -19.04
CA CYS A 145 -26.33 -2.40 -20.01
C CYS A 145 -27.55 -3.10 -20.62
N ARG A 146 -28.71 -2.41 -20.63
CA ARG A 146 -29.97 -2.98 -21.17
C ARG A 146 -30.06 -2.96 -22.70
N ARG A 147 -29.37 -2.07 -23.43
CA ARG A 147 -29.36 -2.00 -24.92
C ARG A 147 -28.01 -1.51 -25.48
N ARG A 148 -27.61 -2.04 -26.65
CA ARG A 148 -26.47 -1.54 -27.48
C ARG A 148 -26.94 -0.50 -28.50
N ILE A 149 -26.05 0.40 -28.94
CA ILE A 149 -26.28 1.27 -30.10
C ILE A 149 -26.19 0.41 -31.38
N PRO A 150 -27.22 0.41 -32.26
CA PRO A 150 -27.12 -0.24 -33.57
C PRO A 150 -26.13 0.53 -34.46
N GLY A 151 -25.12 -0.15 -35.01
CA GLY A 151 -24.29 0.39 -36.11
C GLY A 151 -22.87 0.86 -35.77
N GLN A 152 -22.39 0.74 -34.53
CA GLN A 152 -20.97 0.96 -34.20
C GLN A 152 -20.19 -0.36 -34.16
N SER A 153 -19.13 -0.43 -34.96
CA SER A 153 -18.21 -1.56 -35.11
C SER A 153 -16.95 -1.45 -34.24
N SER A 154 -16.83 -0.43 -33.39
CA SER A 154 -15.69 -0.28 -32.46
C SER A 154 -15.86 -1.22 -31.27
N ASN A 155 -15.12 -2.31 -31.35
CA ASN A 155 -15.15 -3.42 -30.42
C ASN A 155 -14.53 -3.07 -29.06
N PHE A 156 -15.33 -3.14 -27.98
CA PHE A 156 -14.89 -3.76 -26.72
C PHE A 156 -16.07 -4.51 -26.06
N CYS A 157 -16.31 -5.73 -26.54
CA CYS A 157 -17.04 -6.78 -25.83
C CYS A 157 -16.42 -8.13 -26.23
N SER A 158 -15.25 -8.46 -25.68
CA SER A 158 -14.62 -9.77 -25.90
C SER A 158 -15.21 -10.80 -24.94
N ASN A 159 -16.21 -11.54 -25.42
CA ASN A 159 -16.83 -12.72 -24.79
C ASN A 159 -15.85 -13.92 -24.82
N PRO A 160 -15.97 -15.00 -24.00
CA PRO A 160 -17.10 -15.96 -24.10
C PRO A 160 -17.43 -16.67 -22.75
N SER A 161 -18.67 -17.01 -22.41
CA SER A 161 -19.34 -18.18 -22.98
C SER A 161 -20.70 -18.34 -22.30
N GLN A 162 -21.74 -18.51 -23.11
CA GLN A 162 -23.06 -19.08 -22.78
C GLN A 162 -23.90 -18.39 -21.70
N ARG A 163 -24.76 -17.45 -22.12
CA ARG A 163 -26.23 -17.47 -21.92
C ARG A 163 -26.90 -16.28 -22.61
N PRO A 164 -28.16 -16.41 -23.05
CA PRO A 164 -28.90 -15.34 -23.70
C PRO A 164 -29.45 -14.42 -22.62
N ASN A 165 -28.65 -13.46 -22.13
CA ASN A 165 -29.10 -12.22 -21.49
C ASN A 165 -27.88 -11.36 -21.13
N HIS A 166 -27.69 -10.26 -21.87
CA HIS A 166 -27.06 -9.00 -21.46
C HIS A 166 -25.89 -9.07 -20.44
N MET A 167 -24.67 -9.36 -20.91
CA MET A 167 -23.44 -9.05 -20.16
C MET A 167 -22.48 -8.25 -21.05
N CYS A 168 -22.14 -7.02 -20.64
CA CYS A 168 -21.12 -6.17 -21.27
C CYS A 168 -19.97 -6.00 -20.26
N THR A 169 -18.74 -6.32 -20.67
CA THR A 169 -17.66 -6.70 -19.73
C THR A 169 -16.65 -5.61 -19.37
N ARG A 170 -16.96 -4.31 -19.45
CA ARG A 170 -16.01 -3.28 -18.98
C ARG A 170 -16.69 -1.96 -18.55
N CYS A 171 -16.54 -1.54 -17.29
CA CYS A 171 -16.68 -0.13 -16.93
C CYS A 171 -15.32 0.55 -17.21
N GLU A 172 -15.33 1.72 -17.84
CA GLU A 172 -14.13 2.57 -17.98
C GLU A 172 -14.12 3.59 -16.83
N ALA A 173 -12.98 3.73 -16.15
CA ALA A 173 -12.79 4.82 -15.21
C ALA A 173 -12.67 6.13 -16.00
N PHE A 174 -13.70 6.97 -15.97
CA PHE A 174 -13.62 8.31 -16.53
C PHE A 174 -13.01 9.24 -15.49
N TYR A 175 -11.77 9.65 -15.75
CA TYR A 175 -11.11 10.75 -15.07
C TYR A 175 -11.65 12.04 -15.71
N GLY A 176 -12.39 12.83 -14.91
CA GLY A 176 -12.92 14.13 -15.32
C GLY A 176 -11.87 15.23 -15.23
#